data_AF-A0A6G4X4D0-F1
#
_entry.id   AF-A0A6G4X4D0-F1
#
_cell.length_a   1.000
_cell.length_b   1.000
_cell.length_c   1.000
_cell.angle_alpha   90.00
_cell.angle_beta   90.00
_cell.angle_gamma   90.00
#
_symmetry.space_group_name_H-M   'P 1'
#
loop_
_entity.id
_entity.type
_entity.pdbx_description
1 polymer ?
#
loop_
_entity_poly.entity_id
_entity_poly.type
_entity_poly.pdbx_seq_one_letter_code
_entity_poly.pdbx_strand_id
1 'polypeptide(L)'
;MPVQRLPGSSAVGSLAAHAAATVSTSLSRFRPQQGQGSGDQPPPYSPPGNTAQSPAPSPNGQSSGGEHPPGYTRVPAGAFDPKYLTDFQLDELAHQLIGRITRLIRTELRMDRERIGRLRDDRG
;
A
#
# COMPACT_ATOMS: atom_id res chain seq x y z
N MET A 1 28.04 -24.23 -34.71
CA MET A 1 27.34 -23.02 -35.19
C MET A 1 26.57 -22.41 -34.01
N PRO A 2 27.04 -21.32 -33.38
CA PRO A 2 26.28 -20.64 -32.33
C PRO A 2 25.20 -19.74 -32.94
N VAL A 3 23.96 -19.86 -32.46
CA VAL A 3 22.81 -19.04 -32.88
C VAL A 3 22.81 -17.76 -32.03
N GLN A 4 23.13 -16.62 -32.64
CA GLN A 4 22.95 -15.32 -32.02
C GLN A 4 21.45 -15.05 -31.82
N ARG A 5 20.99 -14.95 -30.57
CA ARG A 5 19.69 -14.36 -30.23
C ARG A 5 19.85 -12.85 -30.11
N LEU A 6 19.27 -12.12 -31.04
CA LEU A 6 19.07 -10.67 -30.92
C LEU A 6 18.10 -10.40 -29.75
N PRO A 7 18.41 -9.44 -28.87
CA PRO A 7 17.44 -8.97 -27.88
C PRO A 7 16.36 -8.17 -28.62
N GLY A 8 15.24 -8.83 -28.93
CA GLY A 8 14.05 -8.15 -29.39
C GLY A 8 13.54 -7.25 -28.27
N SER A 9 13.80 -5.95 -28.39
CA SER A 9 13.16 -4.94 -27.54
C SER A 9 11.66 -5.03 -27.80
N SER A 10 10.95 -5.72 -26.91
CA SER A 10 9.51 -5.92 -27.00
C SER A 10 8.83 -4.57 -26.86
N ALA A 11 7.90 -4.24 -27.77
CA ALA A 11 7.05 -3.03 -27.68
C ALA A 11 6.32 -2.92 -26.33
N VAL A 12 6.08 -4.06 -25.67
CA VAL A 12 5.52 -4.13 -24.32
C VAL A 12 6.53 -3.62 -23.28
N GLY A 13 7.82 -3.91 -23.46
CA GLY A 13 8.90 -3.42 -22.61
C GLY A 13 9.06 -1.90 -22.68
N SER A 14 8.98 -1.30 -23.87
CA SER A 14 9.02 0.16 -24.01
C SER A 14 7.78 0.83 -23.41
N LEU A 15 6.60 0.24 -23.60
CA LEU A 15 5.35 0.74 -22.99
C LEU A 15 5.40 0.67 -21.45
N ALA A 16 5.86 -0.46 -20.91
CA ALA A 16 6.01 -0.65 -19.46
C ALA A 16 7.03 0.32 -18.86
N ALA A 17 8.15 0.57 -19.55
CA ALA A 17 9.13 1.56 -19.13
C ALA A 17 8.56 2.98 -19.12
N HIS A 18 7.74 3.33 -20.12
CA HIS A 18 7.07 4.63 -20.17
C HIS A 18 6.05 4.80 -19.05
N ALA A 19 5.21 3.79 -18.81
CA ALA A 19 4.26 3.80 -17.70
C ALA A 19 4.97 3.92 -16.33
N ALA A 20 6.06 3.18 -16.14
CA ALA A 20 6.86 3.26 -14.91
C ALA A 20 7.48 4.65 -14.70
N ALA A 21 7.97 5.30 -15.77
CA ALA A 21 8.50 6.66 -15.69
C ALA A 21 7.42 7.67 -15.28
N THR A 22 6.23 7.61 -15.88
CA THR A 22 5.11 8.50 -15.54
C THR A 22 4.68 8.34 -14.07
N VAL A 23 4.60 7.10 -13.58
CA VAL A 23 4.27 6.82 -12.16
C VAL A 23 5.36 7.38 -11.24
N SER A 24 6.64 7.18 -11.57
CA SER A 24 7.76 7.68 -10.77
C SER A 24 7.78 9.21 -10.71
N THR A 25 7.47 9.89 -11.81
CA THR A 25 7.31 11.36 -11.85
C THR A 25 6.13 11.82 -11.00
N SER A 26 4.98 11.14 -11.10
CA SER A 26 3.80 11.47 -10.29
C SER A 26 4.11 11.32 -8.79
N LEU A 27 4.71 10.21 -8.39
CA LEU A 27 5.11 9.95 -7.01
C LEU A 27 6.14 10.96 -6.49
N SER A 28 7.06 11.41 -7.35
CA SER A 28 8.04 12.44 -6.99
C SER A 28 7.38 13.80 -6.75
N ARG A 29 6.31 14.13 -7.48
CA ARG A 29 5.50 15.35 -7.23
C ARG A 29 4.69 15.30 -5.95
N PHE A 30 4.26 14.10 -5.54
CA PHE A 30 3.55 13.90 -4.27
C PHE A 30 4.48 13.68 -3.08
N ARG A 31 5.81 13.73 -3.27
CA ARG A 31 6.74 13.68 -2.14
C ARG A 31 6.62 15.00 -1.37
N PRO A 32 6.09 15.00 -0.13
CA PRO A 32 6.08 16.20 0.67
C PRO A 32 7.54 16.65 0.84
N GLN A 33 7.81 17.91 0.49
CA GLN A 33 9.04 18.60 0.86
C GLN A 33 9.18 18.40 2.37
N GLN A 34 10.13 17.55 2.79
CA GLN A 34 10.60 17.58 4.17
C GLN A 34 11.29 18.94 4.30
N GLY A 35 10.51 19.90 4.79
CA GLY A 35 10.96 21.25 5.07
C GLY A 35 12.24 21.17 5.90
N GLN A 36 13.28 21.77 5.35
CA GLN A 36 14.48 22.15 6.06
C GLN A 36 14.06 23.29 7.00
N GLY A 37 13.50 22.92 8.16
CA GLY A 37 13.14 23.82 9.25
C GLY A 37 14.11 23.60 10.40
N SER A 38 15.06 24.51 10.53
CA SER A 38 15.99 24.58 11.66
C SER A 38 15.22 24.80 12.97
N GLY A 39 15.48 23.95 13.96
CA GLY A 39 15.34 24.27 15.38
C GLY A 39 13.93 24.42 15.92
N ASP A 40 13.35 23.31 16.36
CA ASP A 40 12.60 23.28 17.63
C ASP A 40 12.63 21.85 18.17
N GLN A 41 13.51 21.63 19.14
CA GLN A 41 13.57 20.40 19.91
C GLN A 41 12.34 20.37 20.83
N PRO A 42 11.46 19.36 20.77
CA PRO A 42 10.33 19.28 21.68
C PRO A 42 10.83 19.16 23.12
N PRO A 43 10.16 19.78 24.11
CA PRO A 43 10.56 19.67 25.51
C PRO A 43 10.54 18.21 25.96
N PRO A 44 11.42 17.81 26.90
CA PRO A 44 11.41 16.45 27.44
C PRO A 44 10.06 16.14 28.09
N TYR A 45 9.49 15.01 27.73
CA TYR A 45 8.20 14.55 28.25
C TYR A 45 8.35 14.10 29.71
N SER A 46 7.61 14.75 30.61
CA SER A 46 7.41 14.28 31.99
C SER A 46 6.08 13.51 32.06
N PRO A 47 6.08 12.21 32.43
CA PRO A 47 4.83 11.47 32.58
C PRO A 47 4.06 11.98 33.80
N PRO A 48 2.74 12.23 33.71
CA PRO A 48 1.92 12.53 34.87
C PRO A 48 1.91 11.32 35.83
N GLY A 49 2.00 11.64 37.11
CA GLY A 49 2.02 10.68 38.21
C GLY A 49 0.84 9.71 38.21
N ASN A 50 1.16 8.49 38.58
CA ASN A 50 0.31 7.32 38.62
C ASN A 50 -0.77 7.43 39.73
N THR A 51 -1.94 8.01 39.45
CA THR A 51 -3.13 7.88 40.31
C THR A 51 -4.42 7.89 39.51
N ALA A 52 -4.82 6.72 38.99
CA ALA A 52 -6.21 6.24 38.98
C ALA A 52 -6.26 4.90 38.24
N GLN A 53 -6.54 3.83 39.00
CA GLN A 53 -6.79 2.49 38.51
C GLN A 53 -8.17 2.48 37.82
N SER A 54 -8.18 2.59 36.48
CA SER A 54 -9.40 2.34 35.70
C SER A 54 -9.65 0.83 35.63
N PRO A 55 -10.90 0.35 35.79
CA PRO A 55 -11.20 -1.08 35.72
C PRO A 55 -10.91 -1.62 34.32
N ALA A 56 -10.33 -2.82 34.27
CA ALA A 56 -10.00 -3.49 33.02
C ALA A 56 -11.25 -3.68 32.14
N PRO A 57 -11.20 -3.38 30.83
CA PRO A 57 -12.26 -3.77 29.92
C PRO A 57 -12.27 -5.31 29.82
N SER A 58 -13.45 -5.91 30.03
CA SER A 58 -13.69 -7.33 29.78
C SER A 58 -13.18 -7.74 28.40
N PRO A 59 -12.60 -8.95 28.22
CA PRO A 59 -12.27 -9.46 26.91
C PRO A 59 -13.57 -9.89 26.24
N ASN A 60 -14.37 -8.93 25.79
CA ASN A 60 -15.37 -9.23 24.78
C ASN A 60 -14.58 -9.70 23.58
N GLY A 61 -14.68 -11.01 23.32
CA GLY A 61 -14.05 -11.69 22.22
C GLY A 61 -14.23 -10.86 20.96
N GLN A 62 -13.16 -10.17 20.59
CA GLN A 62 -12.94 -9.77 19.21
C GLN A 62 -12.71 -11.09 18.50
N SER A 63 -13.83 -11.70 18.11
CA SER A 63 -13.89 -12.58 16.97
C SER A 63 -12.93 -11.98 15.97
N SER A 64 -11.84 -12.70 15.72
CA SER A 64 -10.91 -12.45 14.65
C SER A 64 -11.68 -12.65 13.36
N GLY A 65 -12.61 -11.74 13.08
CA GLY A 65 -13.15 -11.50 11.78
C GLY A 65 -12.01 -10.87 11.04
N GLY A 66 -11.06 -11.70 10.61
CA GLY A 66 -10.41 -11.46 9.35
C GLY A 66 -11.56 -11.31 8.38
N GLU A 67 -11.96 -10.06 8.16
CA GLU A 67 -13.03 -9.71 7.25
C GLU A 67 -12.52 -10.20 5.91
N HIS A 68 -12.93 -11.43 5.59
CA HIS A 68 -12.53 -12.09 4.37
C HIS A 68 -12.89 -11.10 3.27
N PRO A 69 -11.94 -10.78 2.36
CA PRO A 69 -12.25 -9.87 1.29
C PRO A 69 -13.55 -10.37 0.65
N PRO A 70 -14.53 -9.48 0.40
CA PRO A 70 -15.81 -9.90 -0.13
C PRO A 70 -15.55 -10.79 -1.35
N GLY A 71 -16.21 -11.95 -1.37
CA GLY A 71 -16.05 -12.92 -2.43
C GLY A 71 -16.24 -12.26 -3.79
N TYR A 72 -15.44 -12.65 -4.77
CA TYR A 72 -15.55 -12.10 -6.11
C TYR A 72 -16.91 -12.45 -6.70
N THR A 73 -17.77 -11.45 -6.85
CA THR A 73 -19.01 -11.56 -7.64
C THR A 73 -18.70 -11.11 -9.05
N ARG A 74 -18.88 -12.01 -10.02
CA ARG A 74 -18.66 -11.69 -11.43
C ARG A 74 -19.68 -10.62 -11.86
N VAL A 75 -19.17 -9.54 -12.45
CA VAL A 75 -20.01 -8.53 -13.09
C VAL A 75 -20.65 -9.16 -14.35
N PRO A 76 -21.98 -9.06 -14.55
CA PRO A 76 -22.62 -9.57 -15.76
C PRO A 76 -22.00 -8.97 -17.02
N ALA A 77 -21.91 -9.78 -18.08
CA ALA A 77 -21.35 -9.31 -19.35
C ALA A 77 -22.19 -8.14 -19.90
N GLY A 78 -21.51 -7.03 -20.26
CA GLY A 78 -22.17 -5.81 -20.75
C GLY A 78 -22.72 -4.89 -19.66
N ALA A 79 -22.66 -5.25 -18.38
CA ALA A 79 -23.13 -4.38 -17.29
C ALA A 79 -22.15 -3.25 -16.93
N PHE A 80 -20.90 -3.35 -17.37
CA PHE A 80 -19.88 -2.32 -17.18
C PHE A 80 -19.12 -2.12 -18.49
N ASP A 81 -19.15 -0.89 -19.01
CA ASP A 81 -18.32 -0.50 -20.13
C ASP A 81 -17.40 0.66 -19.70
N PRO A 82 -16.08 0.44 -19.66
CA PRO A 82 -15.13 1.44 -19.19
C PRO A 82 -15.07 2.70 -20.06
N LYS A 83 -15.52 2.62 -21.32
CA LYS A 83 -15.44 3.72 -22.27
C LYS A 83 -16.46 4.83 -22.00
N TYR A 84 -17.48 4.54 -21.20
CA TYR A 84 -18.56 5.48 -20.87
C TYR A 84 -18.41 6.10 -19.48
N LEU A 85 -17.28 5.92 -18.78
CA LEU A 85 -17.04 6.62 -17.52
C LEU A 85 -16.80 8.11 -17.77
N THR A 86 -17.38 8.94 -16.91
CA THR A 86 -17.02 10.36 -16.84
C THR A 86 -15.66 10.52 -16.16
N ASP A 87 -14.98 11.65 -16.40
CA ASP A 87 -13.66 11.92 -15.78
C ASP A 87 -13.74 11.88 -14.25
N PHE A 88 -14.82 12.42 -13.67
CA PHE A 88 -15.05 12.34 -12.22
C PHE A 88 -15.21 10.90 -11.72
N GLN A 89 -15.93 10.04 -12.45
CA GLN A 89 -16.08 8.63 -12.07
C GLN A 89 -14.76 7.87 -12.18
N LEU A 90 -13.94 8.22 -13.17
CA LEU A 90 -12.61 7.67 -13.32
C LEU A 90 -11.70 8.08 -12.15
N ASP A 91 -11.76 9.35 -11.74
CA ASP A 91 -11.01 9.87 -10.60
C ASP A 91 -11.44 9.21 -9.28
N GLU A 92 -12.74 9.08 -9.03
CA GLU A 92 -13.27 8.39 -7.86
C GLU A 92 -12.86 6.90 -7.84
N LEU A 93 -12.97 6.22 -8.98
CA LEU A 93 -12.55 4.83 -9.11
C LEU A 93 -11.03 4.69 -8.83
N ALA A 94 -10.23 5.57 -9.41
CA ALA A 94 -8.78 5.58 -9.19
C ALA A 94 -8.45 5.83 -7.72
N HIS A 95 -9.10 6.81 -7.09
CA HIS A 95 -8.92 7.12 -5.67
C HIS A 95 -9.24 5.91 -4.79
N GLN A 96 -10.38 5.26 -5.03
CA GLN A 96 -10.79 4.07 -4.28
C GLN A 96 -9.83 2.90 -4.48
N LEU A 97 -9.39 2.66 -5.71
CA LEU A 97 -8.49 1.55 -6.05
C LEU A 97 -7.11 1.75 -5.43
N ILE A 98 -6.55 2.96 -5.53
CA ILE A 98 -5.24 3.30 -4.94
C ILE A 98 -5.30 3.13 -3.41
N GLY A 99 -6.35 3.65 -2.76
CA GLY A 99 -6.53 3.50 -1.32
C GLY A 99 -6.58 2.03 -0.89
N ARG A 100 -7.34 1.20 -1.62
CA ARG A 100 -7.47 -0.23 -1.33
C ARG A 100 -6.17 -1.01 -1.57
N ILE A 101 -5.53 -0.83 -2.73
CA ILE A 101 -4.30 -1.54 -3.09
C ILE A 101 -3.16 -1.17 -2.14
N THR A 102 -2.98 0.12 -1.83
CA THR A 102 -1.90 0.55 -0.93
C THR A 102 -2.07 -0.01 0.47
N ARG A 103 -3.30 -0.15 0.97
CA ARG A 103 -3.56 -0.82 2.25
C ARG A 103 -3.14 -2.29 2.23
N LEU A 104 -3.50 -3.04 1.18
CA LEU A 104 -3.10 -4.44 1.02
C LEU A 104 -1.58 -4.59 0.95
N ILE A 105 -0.91 -3.75 0.16
CA ILE A 105 0.56 -3.78 0.07
C ILE A 105 1.20 -3.49 1.43
N ARG A 106 0.68 -2.50 2.19
CA ARG A 106 1.21 -2.21 3.53
C ARG A 106 1.05 -3.39 4.49
N THR A 107 -0.06 -4.13 4.42
CA THR A 107 -0.26 -5.31 5.27
C THR A 107 0.66 -6.45 4.86
N GLU A 108 0.78 -6.75 3.57
CA GLU A 108 1.71 -7.78 3.07
C GLU A 108 3.15 -7.46 3.47
N LEU A 109 3.61 -6.22 3.29
CA LEU A 109 4.98 -5.82 3.67
C LEU A 109 5.21 -5.78 5.18
N ARG A 110 4.17 -5.59 5.99
CA ARG A 110 4.28 -5.72 7.45
C ARG A 110 4.48 -7.19 7.82
N MET A 111 3.63 -8.07 7.31
CA MET A 111 3.72 -9.51 7.55
C MET A 111 5.05 -10.07 7.06
N ASP A 112 5.52 -9.62 5.90
CA ASP A 112 6.78 -10.07 5.33
C ASP A 112 7.98 -9.67 6.21
N ARG A 113 7.96 -8.46 6.78
CA ARG A 113 8.97 -8.02 7.76
C ARG A 113 8.96 -8.86 9.04
N GLU A 114 7.80 -9.15 9.60
CA GLU A 114 7.65 -10.00 10.79
C GLU A 114 8.17 -11.42 10.51
N ARG A 115 7.88 -11.95 9.32
CA ARG A 115 8.35 -13.26 8.87
C ARG A 115 9.86 -13.30 8.69
N ILE A 116 10.45 -12.31 8.02
CA ILE A 116 11.90 -12.23 7.82
C ILE A 116 12.63 -12.08 9.16
N GLY A 117 12.06 -11.34 10.12
CA GLY A 117 12.59 -11.22 11.48
C GLY A 117 12.71 -12.58 12.17
N ARG A 118 11.60 -13.33 12.24
CA ARG A 118 11.60 -14.70 12.81
C ARG A 118 12.60 -15.63 12.12
N LEU A 119 12.67 -15.59 10.79
CA LEU A 119 13.61 -16.40 10.01
C LEU A 119 15.09 -16.08 10.28
N ARG A 120 15.40 -14.89 10.80
CA ARG A 120 16.75 -14.51 11.22
C ARG A 120 17.03 -15.00 12.63
N ASP A 121 16.03 -14.92 13.52
CA ASP A 121 16.16 -15.34 14.92
C ASP A 121 16.30 -16.88 15.04
N ASP A 122 15.59 -17.65 14.20
CA ASP A 122 15.65 -19.13 14.18
C ASP A 122 16.96 -19.71 13.62
N ARG A 123 17.90 -18.87 13.16
CA ARG A 123 19.19 -19.28 12.58
C ARG A 123 20.40 -19.11 13.52
N GLY A 124 20.18 -18.63 14.74
CA GLY A 124 21.18 -18.56 15.81
C GLY A 124 21.07 -19.73 16.76
#